data_AF-A0A151RBR5-F1
#
_entry.id   AF-A0A151RBR5-F1
#
_cell.length_a   1.000
_cell.length_b   1.000
_cell.length_c   1.000
_cell.angle_alpha   90.00
_cell.angle_beta   90.00
_cell.angle_gamma   90.00
#
_symmetry.space_group_name_H-M   'P 1'
#
loop_
_entity.id
_entity.type
_entity.pdbx_description
1 polymer ?
#
loop_
_entity_poly.entity_id
_entity_poly.type
_entity_poly.pdbx_seq_one_letter_code
_entity_poly.pdbx_strand_id
1 'polypeptide(L)'
;MFSIRFKGPTKMKYVATKHFKGERIHVDIDEITEQPIGDSVAQFMSTIGVHARTKISILIPSWDDVEEVVKNHIWANITETWDIPNTERMRRKILSIMAERWRAYKTTLTSKYIFGGKKGEFPGNENHTIDQETWDAFIKSRMSEEFMKKRKKAQEAHAKKETSVITSRGGYQLLKKKIMKEKAMKHQASQYDIVVSDPPSPPMRHELWKFARIKNMSEFTTEATKEIVRKIGNKADEVQAYIQNWMFDSNKNVYLAPYFYDAHWQLIVICPVESRSLCFCSMYKPPPVDFN
;
A
#
# COMPACT_ATOMS: atom_id res chain seq x y z
N MET A 1 -2.66 34.30 -6.28
CA MET A 1 -3.28 33.82 -5.02
C MET A 1 -3.98 32.50 -5.32
N PHE A 2 -3.35 31.34 -5.04
CA PHE A 2 -3.92 30.04 -5.38
C PHE A 2 -4.96 29.64 -4.32
N SER A 3 -6.24 29.64 -4.71
CA SER A 3 -7.34 29.13 -3.87
C SER A 3 -7.22 27.62 -3.72
N ILE A 4 -6.84 27.16 -2.53
CA ILE A 4 -6.86 25.75 -2.16
C ILE A 4 -8.32 25.33 -2.03
N ARG A 5 -8.86 24.68 -3.07
CA ARG A 5 -10.21 24.10 -3.05
C ARG A 5 -10.26 22.96 -2.03
N PHE A 6 -10.92 23.18 -0.89
CA PHE A 6 -11.26 22.11 0.03
C PHE A 6 -12.43 21.29 -0.55
N LYS A 7 -12.22 19.98 -0.76
CA LYS A 7 -13.33 19.06 -1.07
C LYS A 7 -14.11 18.79 0.22
N GLY A 8 -15.37 19.19 0.25
CA GLY A 8 -16.30 18.82 1.33
C GLY A 8 -16.58 17.31 1.40
N PRO A 9 -17.34 16.85 2.40
CA PRO A 9 -17.70 15.45 2.57
C PRO A 9 -18.35 14.86 1.30
N THR A 10 -17.94 13.65 0.90
CA THR A 10 -18.56 12.95 -0.25
C THR A 10 -19.97 12.52 0.10
N LYS A 11 -20.98 13.05 -0.60
CA LYS A 11 -22.40 12.76 -0.36
C LYS A 11 -22.91 11.46 -1.00
N MET A 12 -22.05 10.68 -1.66
CA MET A 12 -22.30 9.39 -2.33
C MET A 12 -23.73 9.20 -2.90
N LYS A 13 -24.24 10.21 -3.63
CA LYS A 13 -25.63 10.25 -4.10
C LYS A 13 -26.02 9.02 -4.94
N TYR A 14 -25.11 8.53 -5.78
CA TYR A 14 -25.31 7.34 -6.60
C TYR A 14 -25.55 6.09 -5.75
N VAL A 15 -24.70 5.86 -4.74
CA VAL A 15 -24.83 4.72 -3.81
C VAL A 15 -26.14 4.78 -3.04
N ALA A 16 -26.48 5.96 -2.52
CA ALA A 16 -27.75 6.17 -1.83
C ALA A 16 -28.96 5.87 -2.74
N THR A 17 -28.92 6.33 -3.99
CA THR A 17 -30.00 6.09 -4.97
C THR A 17 -30.18 4.61 -5.27
N LYS A 18 -29.09 3.86 -5.45
CA LYS A 18 -29.12 2.41 -5.68
C LYS A 18 -29.67 1.66 -4.47
N HIS A 19 -29.23 2.02 -3.28
CA HIS A 19 -29.76 1.49 -2.02
C HIS A 19 -31.28 1.71 -1.88
N PHE A 20 -31.78 2.92 -2.15
CA PHE A 20 -33.23 3.20 -2.12
C PHE A 20 -34.04 2.39 -3.14
N LYS A 21 -33.40 1.95 -4.24
CA LYS A 21 -34.01 1.06 -5.24
C LYS A 21 -33.88 -0.43 -4.90
N GLY A 22 -33.24 -0.79 -3.78
CA GLY A 22 -32.94 -2.17 -3.41
C GLY A 22 -31.89 -2.83 -4.30
N GLU A 23 -31.14 -2.06 -5.09
CA GLU A 23 -30.11 -2.58 -5.98
C GLU A 23 -28.74 -2.62 -5.27
N ARG A 24 -28.11 -3.79 -5.24
CA ARG A 24 -26.75 -3.95 -4.72
C ARG A 24 -25.71 -3.60 -5.80
N ILE A 25 -24.64 -2.93 -5.40
CA ILE A 25 -23.54 -2.58 -6.30
C ILE A 25 -22.46 -3.65 -6.19
N HIS A 26 -22.13 -4.29 -7.32
CA HIS A 26 -21.06 -5.30 -7.40
C HIS A 26 -19.67 -4.70 -7.17
N VAL A 27 -18.83 -5.44 -6.44
CA VAL A 27 -17.42 -5.12 -6.19
C VAL A 27 -16.57 -6.37 -6.40
N ASP A 28 -15.64 -6.27 -7.34
CA ASP A 28 -14.67 -7.33 -7.60
C ASP A 28 -13.69 -7.47 -6.44
N ILE A 29 -13.33 -8.71 -6.12
CA ILE A 29 -12.37 -9.04 -5.08
C ILE A 29 -11.17 -9.73 -5.72
N ASP A 30 -9.98 -9.20 -5.46
CA ASP A 30 -8.73 -9.83 -5.86
C ASP A 30 -8.54 -11.16 -5.09
N GLU A 31 -8.41 -12.28 -5.81
CA GLU A 31 -8.38 -13.63 -5.21
C GLU A 31 -7.20 -13.85 -4.25
N ILE A 32 -6.07 -13.18 -4.51
CA ILE A 32 -4.83 -13.37 -3.75
C ILE A 32 -4.79 -12.45 -2.53
N THR A 33 -5.08 -11.17 -2.75
CA THR A 33 -4.94 -10.12 -1.73
C THR A 33 -6.23 -9.87 -0.96
N GLU A 34 -7.36 -10.39 -1.45
CA GLU A 34 -8.71 -10.14 -0.97
C GLU A 34 -9.05 -8.66 -0.93
N GLN A 35 -8.37 -7.85 -1.74
CA GLN A 35 -8.66 -6.43 -1.81
C GLN A 35 -9.80 -6.17 -2.79
N PRO A 36 -10.69 -5.24 -2.46
CA PRO A 36 -11.65 -4.72 -3.41
C PRO A 36 -10.92 -4.09 -4.60
N ILE A 37 -11.31 -4.47 -5.82
CA ILE A 37 -10.78 -3.97 -7.09
C ILE A 37 -11.95 -3.58 -8.02
N GLY A 38 -11.64 -3.20 -9.27
CA GLY A 38 -12.64 -2.78 -10.24
C GLY A 38 -13.09 -1.32 -10.10
N ASP A 39 -14.08 -0.94 -10.90
CA ASP A 39 -14.49 0.47 -11.08
C ASP A 39 -15.25 1.03 -9.86
N SER A 40 -15.96 0.15 -9.15
CA SER A 40 -16.72 0.49 -7.94
C SER A 40 -15.83 0.72 -6.70
N VAL A 41 -14.55 0.34 -6.74
CA VAL A 41 -13.65 0.32 -5.56
C VAL A 41 -13.57 1.66 -4.85
N ALA A 42 -13.53 2.77 -5.59
CA ALA A 42 -13.38 4.10 -5.02
C ALA A 42 -14.62 4.50 -4.19
N GLN A 43 -15.80 4.13 -4.67
CA GLN A 43 -17.07 4.37 -3.99
C GLN A 43 -17.23 3.44 -2.80
N PHE A 44 -16.88 2.16 -2.95
CA PHE A 44 -16.87 1.18 -1.87
C PHE A 44 -15.96 1.62 -0.71
N MET A 45 -14.71 1.98 -1.02
CA MET A 45 -13.75 2.49 -0.03
C MET A 45 -14.21 3.79 0.64
N SER A 46 -14.89 4.67 -0.10
CA SER A 46 -15.47 5.89 0.45
C SER A 46 -16.59 5.57 1.43
N THR A 47 -17.42 4.56 1.12
CA THR A 47 -18.51 4.08 1.99
C THR A 47 -17.99 3.53 3.30
N ILE A 48 -16.98 2.65 3.23
CA ILE A 48 -16.28 2.13 4.42
C ILE A 48 -15.76 3.30 5.28
N GLY A 49 -15.13 4.29 4.65
CA GLY A 49 -14.64 5.48 5.35
C GLY A 49 -15.73 6.36 5.96
N VAL A 50 -16.95 6.38 5.40
CA VAL A 50 -18.10 7.06 6.01
C VAL A 50 -18.60 6.28 7.22
N HIS A 51 -18.81 4.96 7.11
CA HIS A 51 -19.22 4.13 8.24
C HIS A 51 -18.22 4.23 9.40
N ALA A 52 -16.92 4.14 9.10
CA ALA A 52 -15.86 4.29 10.09
C ALA A 52 -15.94 5.62 10.88
N ARG A 53 -16.33 6.71 10.21
CA ARG A 53 -16.39 8.05 10.82
C ARG A 53 -17.70 8.36 11.52
N THR A 54 -18.78 7.69 11.12
CA THR A 54 -20.14 8.02 11.55
C THR A 54 -20.72 7.04 12.56
N LYS A 55 -20.23 5.80 12.58
CA LYS A 55 -20.75 4.72 13.42
C LYS A 55 -19.81 4.32 14.56
N ILE A 56 -18.58 4.82 14.57
CA ILE A 56 -17.54 4.42 15.54
C ILE A 56 -17.01 5.67 16.23
N SER A 57 -17.18 5.73 17.55
CA SER A 57 -16.74 6.87 18.35
C SER A 57 -15.23 7.07 18.28
N ILE A 58 -14.80 8.32 18.24
CA ILE A 58 -13.37 8.69 18.27
C ILE A 58 -12.73 8.51 19.65
N LEU A 59 -13.56 8.37 20.69
CA LEU A 59 -13.14 8.17 22.09
C LEU A 59 -12.65 6.75 22.36
N ILE A 60 -13.05 5.77 21.53
CA ILE A 60 -12.60 4.39 21.69
C ILE A 60 -11.08 4.34 21.47
N PRO A 61 -10.29 3.79 22.43
CA PRO A 61 -8.83 3.78 22.35
C PRO A 61 -8.31 2.91 21.19
N SER A 62 -8.69 1.63 21.16
CA SER A 62 -8.30 0.64 20.15
C SER A 62 -9.47 0.19 19.29
N TRP A 63 -9.18 -0.45 18.15
CA TRP A 63 -10.20 -1.11 17.34
C TRP A 63 -10.78 -2.36 18.03
N ASP A 64 -9.95 -3.02 18.84
CA ASP A 64 -10.32 -4.24 19.54
C ASP A 64 -11.39 -3.95 20.61
N ASP A 65 -11.42 -2.73 21.13
CA ASP A 65 -12.41 -2.24 22.10
C ASP A 65 -13.75 -1.88 21.45
N VAL A 66 -13.87 -1.92 20.11
CA VAL A 66 -15.14 -1.68 19.42
C VAL A 66 -16.04 -2.89 19.61
N GLU A 67 -17.21 -2.66 20.21
CA GLU A 67 -18.21 -3.69 20.47
C GLU A 67 -18.57 -4.49 19.22
N GLU A 68 -18.70 -5.80 19.38
CA GLU A 68 -19.01 -6.72 18.28
C GLU A 68 -20.38 -6.42 17.67
N VAL A 69 -21.33 -5.94 18.47
CA VAL A 69 -22.66 -5.50 18.01
C VAL A 69 -22.53 -4.35 17.01
N VAL A 70 -21.64 -3.39 17.23
CA VAL A 70 -21.40 -2.27 16.30
C VAL A 70 -20.77 -2.79 15.01
N LYS A 71 -19.80 -3.71 15.09
CA LYS A 71 -19.19 -4.35 13.91
C LYS A 71 -20.23 -5.11 13.09
N ASN A 72 -21.15 -5.82 13.74
CA ASN A 72 -22.25 -6.55 13.10
C ASN A 72 -23.22 -5.62 12.37
N HIS A 73 -23.65 -4.54 13.02
CA HIS A 73 -24.52 -3.55 12.37
C HIS A 73 -23.85 -2.91 11.16
N ILE A 74 -22.56 -2.59 11.25
CA ILE A 74 -21.84 -2.04 10.11
C ILE A 74 -21.72 -3.07 8.97
N TRP A 75 -21.43 -4.33 9.29
CA TRP A 75 -21.36 -5.41 8.30
C TRP A 75 -22.71 -5.63 7.59
N ALA A 76 -23.82 -5.60 8.34
CA ALA A 76 -25.16 -5.67 7.77
C ALA A 76 -25.43 -4.52 6.77
N ASN A 77 -25.14 -3.27 7.16
CA ASN A 77 -25.31 -2.11 6.26
C ASN A 77 -24.46 -2.23 4.98
N ILE A 78 -23.24 -2.77 5.09
CA ILE A 78 -22.36 -2.95 3.93
C ILE A 78 -22.94 -4.00 2.99
N THR A 79 -23.34 -5.15 3.52
CA THR A 79 -23.88 -6.26 2.71
C THR A 79 -25.24 -5.93 2.11
N GLU A 80 -26.03 -5.08 2.74
CA GLU A 80 -27.27 -4.53 2.16
C GLU A 80 -27.00 -3.65 0.94
N THR A 81 -25.91 -2.86 0.95
CA THR A 81 -25.60 -1.91 -0.12
C THR A 81 -24.75 -2.51 -1.25
N TRP A 82 -23.85 -3.42 -0.91
CA TRP A 82 -22.79 -3.90 -1.79
C TRP A 82 -22.91 -5.40 -1.99
N ASP A 83 -22.81 -5.83 -3.25
CA ASP A 83 -22.71 -7.25 -3.58
C ASP A 83 -21.26 -7.70 -3.44
N ILE A 84 -20.99 -8.38 -2.32
CA ILE A 84 -19.68 -8.90 -1.92
C ILE A 84 -19.88 -10.29 -1.28
N PRO A 85 -18.86 -11.16 -1.29
CA PRO A 85 -18.93 -12.48 -0.67
C PRO A 85 -19.28 -12.39 0.82
N ASN A 86 -20.44 -12.94 1.21
CA ASN A 86 -20.88 -12.97 2.61
C ASN A 86 -20.21 -14.11 3.38
N THR A 87 -18.90 -13.98 3.60
CA THR A 87 -18.08 -14.96 4.33
C THR A 87 -17.38 -14.29 5.51
N GLU A 88 -17.08 -15.04 6.56
CA GLU A 88 -16.35 -14.51 7.72
C GLU A 88 -14.93 -14.04 7.35
N ARG A 89 -14.31 -14.65 6.34
CA ARG A 89 -13.02 -14.19 5.79
C ARG A 89 -13.15 -12.78 5.21
N MET A 90 -14.14 -12.55 4.35
CA MET A 90 -14.40 -11.23 3.78
C MET A 90 -14.79 -10.20 4.85
N ARG A 91 -15.66 -10.60 5.79
CA ARG A 91 -16.05 -9.76 6.93
C ARG A 91 -14.81 -9.27 7.71
N ARG A 92 -13.92 -10.17 8.11
CA ARG A 92 -12.65 -9.81 8.79
C ARG A 92 -11.79 -8.88 7.95
N LYS A 93 -11.69 -9.11 6.65
CA LYS A 93 -10.93 -8.26 5.73
C LYS A 93 -11.49 -6.84 5.66
N ILE A 94 -12.79 -6.69 5.46
CA ILE A 94 -13.46 -5.39 5.37
C ILE A 94 -13.40 -4.64 6.71
N LEU A 95 -13.61 -5.33 7.84
CA LEU A 95 -13.46 -4.74 9.17
C LEU A 95 -12.01 -4.28 9.44
N SER A 96 -11.01 -5.02 8.94
CA SER A 96 -9.60 -4.60 9.03
C SER A 96 -9.32 -3.31 8.23
N ILE A 97 -9.85 -3.21 7.01
CA ILE A 97 -9.77 -1.97 6.21
C ILE A 97 -10.48 -0.82 6.94
N MET A 98 -11.63 -1.09 7.54
CA MET A 98 -12.38 -0.10 8.32
C MET A 98 -11.58 0.39 9.54
N ALA A 99 -10.94 -0.52 10.27
CA ALA A 99 -10.06 -0.21 11.38
C ALA A 99 -8.91 0.72 10.98
N GLU A 100 -8.31 0.48 9.80
CA GLU A 100 -7.30 1.36 9.23
C GLU A 100 -7.86 2.75 8.92
N ARG A 101 -9.03 2.83 8.27
CA ARG A 101 -9.68 4.11 7.93
C ARG A 101 -10.08 4.91 9.17
N TRP A 102 -10.60 4.25 10.19
CA TRP A 102 -10.94 4.87 11.47
C TRP A 102 -9.70 5.41 12.19
N ARG A 103 -8.61 4.64 12.27
CA ARG A 103 -7.33 5.13 12.82
C ARG A 103 -6.77 6.31 12.03
N ALA A 104 -6.79 6.25 10.70
CA ALA A 104 -6.36 7.35 9.85
C ALA A 104 -7.21 8.62 10.07
N TYR A 105 -8.52 8.45 10.30
CA TYR A 105 -9.40 9.56 10.66
C TYR A 105 -9.00 10.21 11.99
N LYS A 106 -8.79 9.43 13.06
CA LYS A 106 -8.30 9.95 14.35
C LYS A 106 -6.95 10.67 14.21
N THR A 107 -6.03 10.13 13.39
CA THR A 107 -4.76 10.78 13.06
C THR A 107 -4.98 12.12 12.37
N THR A 108 -5.91 12.21 11.41
CA THR A 108 -6.22 13.45 10.69
C THR A 108 -6.79 14.51 11.62
N LEU A 109 -7.69 14.14 12.53
CA LEU A 109 -8.21 15.07 13.54
C LEU A 109 -7.10 15.62 14.42
N THR A 110 -6.23 14.73 14.89
CA THR A 110 -5.10 15.07 15.75
C THR A 110 -4.09 15.98 15.05
N SER A 111 -3.69 15.63 13.83
CA SER A 111 -2.66 16.38 13.10
C SER A 111 -3.17 17.70 12.54
N LYS A 112 -4.45 17.83 12.21
CA LYS A 112 -5.04 19.04 11.61
C LYS A 112 -5.56 20.03 12.65
N TYR A 113 -6.31 19.55 13.65
CA TYR A 113 -7.08 20.40 14.58
C TYR A 113 -6.48 20.51 16.00
N ILE A 114 -5.58 19.60 16.40
CA ILE A 114 -4.94 19.66 17.72
C ILE A 114 -3.52 20.22 17.62
N PHE A 115 -2.72 19.68 16.68
CA PHE A 115 -1.32 20.06 16.51
C PHE A 115 -1.02 20.75 15.17
N GLY A 116 -2.04 20.99 14.34
CA GLY A 116 -1.89 21.50 12.98
C GLY A 116 -2.30 22.95 12.80
N GLY A 117 -2.44 23.36 11.54
CA GLY A 117 -2.81 24.73 11.18
C GLY A 117 -4.23 25.14 11.57
N LYS A 118 -5.13 24.20 11.88
CA LYS A 118 -6.48 24.47 12.38
C LYS A 118 -6.59 24.31 13.90
N LYS A 119 -5.49 24.54 14.62
CA LYS A 119 -5.42 24.33 16.07
C LYS A 119 -6.50 25.15 16.77
N GLY A 120 -7.33 24.49 17.58
CA GLY A 120 -8.41 25.12 18.34
C GLY A 120 -9.73 25.28 17.57
N GLU A 121 -9.78 24.99 16.27
CA GLU A 121 -11.04 24.93 15.53
C GLU A 121 -11.81 23.64 15.88
N PHE A 122 -13.14 23.76 15.98
CA PHE A 122 -14.02 22.61 16.13
C PHE A 122 -14.25 21.90 14.78
N PRO A 123 -13.93 20.61 14.65
CA PRO A 123 -14.08 19.88 13.39
C PRO A 123 -15.55 19.60 13.02
N GLY A 124 -16.49 19.72 13.97
CA GLY A 124 -17.90 19.37 13.75
C GLY A 124 -18.60 20.20 12.68
N ASN A 125 -18.12 21.42 12.40
CA ASN A 125 -18.62 22.25 11.28
C ASN A 125 -18.44 21.58 9.91
N GLU A 126 -17.39 20.76 9.75
CA GLU A 126 -17.15 19.98 8.53
C GLU A 126 -17.73 18.55 8.64
N ASN A 127 -17.97 18.05 9.86
CA ASN A 127 -18.48 16.71 10.14
C ASN A 127 -19.45 16.71 11.33
N HIS A 128 -20.75 16.84 11.05
CA HIS A 128 -21.84 16.87 12.03
C HIS A 128 -21.94 15.63 12.95
N THR A 129 -21.11 14.61 12.77
CA THR A 129 -21.12 13.40 13.59
C THR A 129 -20.36 13.54 14.92
N ILE A 130 -19.57 14.60 15.09
CA ILE A 130 -18.84 14.85 16.33
C ILE A 130 -19.51 16.04 17.02
N ASP A 131 -20.05 15.80 18.22
CA ASP A 131 -20.48 16.86 19.12
C ASP A 131 -19.31 17.45 19.92
N GLN A 132 -19.56 18.58 20.58
CA GLN A 132 -18.52 19.32 21.31
C GLN A 132 -17.96 18.52 22.48
N GLU A 133 -18.79 17.79 23.23
CA GLU A 133 -18.37 17.02 24.40
C GLU A 133 -17.43 15.88 24.01
N THR A 134 -17.80 15.14 22.96
CA THR A 134 -16.97 14.10 22.33
C THR A 134 -15.64 14.66 21.85
N TRP A 135 -15.65 15.88 21.30
CA TRP A 135 -14.41 16.51 20.86
C TRP A 135 -13.50 16.94 22.01
N ASP A 136 -14.06 17.49 23.08
CA ASP A 136 -13.30 17.94 24.25
C ASP A 136 -12.67 16.73 24.98
N ALA A 137 -13.43 15.65 25.15
CA ALA A 137 -12.91 14.38 25.66
C ALA A 137 -11.80 13.82 24.77
N PHE A 138 -11.94 13.93 23.45
CA PHE A 138 -10.89 13.52 22.52
C PHE A 138 -9.63 14.37 22.65
N ILE A 139 -9.74 15.71 22.77
CA ILE A 139 -8.59 16.59 23.03
C ILE A 139 -7.88 16.16 24.32
N LYS A 140 -8.63 15.96 25.42
CA LYS A 140 -8.07 15.50 26.70
C LYS A 140 -7.28 14.20 26.53
N SER A 141 -7.81 13.24 25.76
CA SER A 141 -7.11 11.98 25.47
C SER A 141 -5.80 12.17 24.68
N ARG A 142 -5.70 13.21 23.84
CA ARG A 142 -4.51 13.54 23.02
C ARG A 142 -3.51 14.42 23.75
N MET A 143 -3.92 15.04 24.85
CA MET A 143 -3.04 15.82 25.73
C MET A 143 -2.51 14.98 26.90
N SER A 144 -2.96 13.72 27.05
CA SER A 144 -2.45 12.81 28.07
C SER A 144 -0.95 12.55 27.92
N GLU A 145 -0.26 12.36 29.04
CA GLU A 145 1.18 12.11 29.06
C GLU A 145 1.55 10.86 28.25
N GLU A 146 0.74 9.79 28.36
CA GLU A 146 0.93 8.55 27.63
C GLU A 146 0.88 8.76 26.11
N PHE A 147 -0.11 9.52 25.62
CA PHE A 147 -0.22 9.82 24.20
C PHE A 147 0.93 10.69 23.72
N MET A 148 1.33 11.69 24.51
CA MET A 148 2.43 12.59 24.17
C MET A 148 3.77 11.83 24.07
N LYS A 149 4.04 10.89 24.98
CA LYS A 149 5.20 9.98 24.91
C LYS A 149 5.16 9.14 23.63
N LYS A 150 4.00 8.51 23.32
CA LYS A 150 3.83 7.71 22.10
C LYS A 150 4.05 8.53 20.83
N ARG A 151 3.51 9.74 20.78
CA ARG A 151 3.67 10.69 19.66
C ARG A 151 5.13 11.08 19.48
N LYS A 152 5.83 11.47 20.55
CA LYS A 152 7.24 11.87 20.50
C LYS A 152 8.12 10.74 19.95
N LYS A 153 7.95 9.51 20.46
CA LYS A 153 8.67 8.33 19.95
C LYS A 153 8.41 8.08 18.47
N ALA A 154 7.16 8.20 18.02
CA ALA A 154 6.82 8.04 16.60
C ALA A 154 7.45 9.14 15.72
N GLN A 155 7.48 10.39 16.21
CA GLN A 155 8.13 11.50 15.50
C GLN A 155 9.64 11.31 15.39
N GLU A 156 10.31 10.88 16.46
CA GLU A 156 11.74 10.56 16.45
C GLU A 156 12.06 9.41 15.49
N ALA A 157 11.25 8.35 15.49
CA ALA A 157 11.41 7.25 14.55
C ALA A 157 11.21 7.70 13.09
N HIS A 158 10.24 8.58 12.84
CA HIS A 158 10.01 9.16 11.52
C HIS A 158 11.15 10.09 11.07
N ALA A 159 11.71 10.88 11.98
CA ALA A 159 12.84 11.78 11.68
C ALA A 159 14.10 11.00 11.28
N LYS A 160 14.30 9.80 11.84
CA LYS A 160 15.40 8.89 11.47
C LYS A 160 15.20 8.18 10.13
N LYS A 161 14.05 8.33 9.46
CA LYS A 161 13.77 7.62 8.22
C LYS A 161 14.44 8.32 7.03
N GLU A 162 15.58 7.78 6.60
CA GLU A 162 16.39 8.33 5.50
C GLU A 162 15.79 8.09 4.09
N THR A 163 14.98 7.04 3.92
CA THR A 163 14.41 6.66 2.61
C THR A 163 12.88 6.73 2.62
N SER A 164 12.33 7.94 2.47
CA SER A 164 10.89 8.15 2.42
C SER A 164 10.28 7.59 1.12
N VAL A 165 9.12 6.93 1.23
CA VAL A 165 8.36 6.44 0.07
C VAL A 165 7.30 7.47 -0.29
N ILE A 166 7.29 7.93 -1.53
CA ILE A 166 6.32 8.84 -2.12
C ILE A 166 5.48 8.07 -3.12
N THR A 167 4.51 7.31 -2.61
CA THR A 167 3.46 6.76 -3.47
C THR A 167 2.19 7.58 -3.28
N SER A 168 1.50 7.85 -4.39
CA SER A 168 0.19 8.50 -4.35
C SER A 168 -0.86 7.59 -3.70
N ARG A 169 -2.11 8.08 -3.54
CA ARG A 169 -3.19 7.36 -2.83
C ARG A 169 -3.46 5.91 -3.27
N GLY A 170 -3.10 5.52 -4.49
CA GLY A 170 -3.26 4.13 -4.94
C GLY A 170 -1.97 3.28 -4.89
N GLY A 171 -0.97 3.72 -4.13
CA GLY A 171 0.19 2.93 -3.75
C GLY A 171 0.98 2.35 -4.92
N TYR A 172 1.50 1.14 -4.71
CA TYR A 172 2.27 0.41 -5.72
C TYR A 172 1.42 -0.07 -6.91
N GLN A 173 0.11 -0.27 -6.74
CA GLN A 173 -0.76 -0.71 -7.83
C GLN A 173 -0.92 0.38 -8.89
N LEU A 174 -1.22 1.62 -8.48
CA LEU A 174 -1.23 2.74 -9.41
C LEU A 174 0.16 3.05 -9.96
N LEU A 175 1.21 2.87 -9.15
CA LEU A 175 2.58 3.05 -9.62
C LEU A 175 2.92 2.04 -10.73
N LYS A 176 2.58 0.76 -10.56
CA LYS A 176 2.75 -0.30 -11.56
C LYS A 176 2.00 0.04 -12.85
N LYS A 177 0.73 0.44 -12.76
CA LYS A 177 -0.07 0.87 -13.93
C LYS A 177 0.57 2.05 -14.66
N LYS A 178 1.11 3.03 -13.94
CA LYS A 178 1.82 4.18 -14.54
C LYS A 178 3.09 3.75 -15.26
N ILE A 179 3.93 2.92 -14.63
CA ILE A 179 5.17 2.41 -15.23
C ILE A 179 4.86 1.59 -16.49
N MET A 180 3.86 0.70 -16.44
CA MET A 180 3.43 -0.08 -17.60
C MET A 180 2.95 0.80 -18.76
N LYS A 181 2.17 1.84 -18.47
CA LYS A 181 1.70 2.81 -19.48
C LYS A 181 2.88 3.56 -20.12
N GLU A 182 3.87 3.96 -19.32
CA GLU A 182 5.08 4.62 -19.83
C GLU A 182 5.93 3.68 -20.69
N LYS A 183 6.12 2.41 -20.27
CA LYS A 183 6.80 1.38 -21.08
C LYS A 183 6.07 1.17 -22.41
N ALA A 184 4.74 1.05 -22.39
CA ALA A 184 3.94 0.87 -23.61
C ALA A 184 4.04 2.08 -24.58
N MET A 185 4.02 3.31 -24.05
CA MET A 185 4.21 4.53 -24.85
C MET A 185 5.61 4.60 -25.49
N LYS A 186 6.66 4.23 -24.74
CA LYS A 186 8.03 4.17 -25.28
C LYS A 186 8.17 3.09 -26.35
N HIS A 187 7.59 1.92 -26.14
CA HIS A 187 7.54 0.85 -27.14
C HIS A 187 6.86 1.31 -28.44
N GLN A 188 5.73 2.01 -28.35
CA GLN A 188 5.03 2.55 -29.51
C GLN A 188 5.82 3.65 -30.24
N ALA A 189 6.57 4.49 -29.52
CA ALA A 189 7.39 5.54 -30.13
C ALA A 189 8.64 4.99 -30.84
N SER A 190 9.14 3.82 -30.43
CA SER A 190 10.29 3.14 -31.06
C SER A 190 9.93 2.27 -32.27
N GLN A 191 8.64 2.10 -32.58
CA GLN A 191 8.16 1.06 -33.49
C GLN A 191 7.50 1.69 -34.73
N TYR A 192 8.35 2.10 -35.68
CA TYR A 192 7.96 2.44 -37.06
C TYR A 192 8.04 1.25 -38.03
N ASP A 193 8.30 0.03 -37.55
CA ASP A 193 8.33 -1.17 -38.39
C ASP A 193 7.35 -2.25 -37.89
N ILE A 194 6.66 -2.83 -38.87
CA ILE A 194 5.53 -3.75 -38.77
C ILE A 194 6.01 -5.13 -38.29
N VAL A 195 6.24 -5.29 -36.98
CA VAL A 195 6.37 -6.62 -36.36
C VAL A 195 5.61 -6.60 -35.04
N VAL A 196 4.69 -7.56 -34.86
CA VAL A 196 3.95 -7.77 -33.60
C VAL A 196 4.97 -8.10 -32.51
N SER A 197 5.33 -7.10 -31.72
CA SER A 197 6.26 -7.27 -30.59
C SER A 197 5.51 -7.66 -29.33
N ASP A 198 6.13 -8.52 -28.53
CA ASP A 198 5.62 -8.97 -27.24
C ASP A 198 5.28 -7.79 -26.31
N PRO A 199 4.24 -7.94 -25.47
CA PRO A 199 3.85 -6.90 -24.52
C PRO A 199 4.98 -6.59 -23.53
N PRO A 200 5.13 -5.32 -23.10
CA PRO A 200 6.22 -4.91 -22.23
C PRO A 200 6.20 -5.63 -20.88
N SER A 201 7.36 -6.13 -20.45
CA SER A 201 7.50 -6.88 -19.20
C SER A 201 7.09 -6.06 -17.97
N PRO A 202 6.37 -6.67 -17.00
CA PRO A 202 6.01 -6.02 -15.74
C PRO A 202 7.23 -5.45 -14.99
N PRO A 203 7.07 -4.33 -14.25
CA PRO A 203 8.20 -3.75 -13.55
C PRO A 203 8.69 -4.62 -12.40
N MET A 204 10.01 -4.80 -12.32
CA MET A 204 10.65 -5.57 -11.24
C MET A 204 10.57 -4.83 -9.90
N ARG A 205 10.73 -5.56 -8.79
CA ARG A 205 10.64 -5.00 -7.43
C ARG A 205 11.59 -3.82 -7.20
N HIS A 206 12.81 -3.89 -7.75
CA HIS A 206 13.79 -2.83 -7.59
C HIS A 206 13.40 -1.58 -8.40
N GLU A 207 12.78 -1.73 -9.58
CA GLU A 207 12.22 -0.62 -10.35
C GLU A 207 11.09 0.05 -9.56
N LEU A 208 10.16 -0.74 -9.01
CA LEU A 208 9.09 -0.24 -8.14
C LEU A 208 9.65 0.51 -6.92
N TRP A 209 10.72 -0.02 -6.31
CA TRP A 209 11.38 0.63 -5.18
C TRP A 209 11.98 1.98 -5.56
N LYS A 210 12.63 2.08 -6.74
CA LYS A 210 13.20 3.33 -7.30
C LYS A 210 12.08 4.34 -7.56
N PHE A 211 11.08 3.99 -8.37
CA PHE A 211 10.02 4.90 -8.77
C PHE A 211 9.13 5.36 -7.61
N ALA A 212 8.99 4.54 -6.56
CA ALA A 212 8.27 4.92 -5.36
C ALA A 212 8.98 6.00 -4.51
N ARG A 213 10.18 6.45 -4.89
CA ARG A 213 10.98 7.45 -4.16
C ARG A 213 11.44 8.62 -5.01
N ILE A 214 10.78 8.81 -6.17
CA ILE A 214 11.00 9.95 -7.05
C ILE A 214 9.86 10.95 -6.83
N LYS A 215 10.18 12.21 -6.55
CA LYS A 215 9.21 13.24 -6.16
C LYS A 215 8.53 13.89 -7.37
N ASN A 216 9.28 14.13 -8.45
CA ASN A 216 8.89 14.60 -9.81
C ASN A 216 10.11 14.53 -10.75
N MET A 217 9.92 14.40 -12.08
CA MET A 217 10.97 14.54 -13.12
C MET A 217 12.38 14.11 -12.67
N SER A 218 12.55 12.84 -12.30
CA SER A 218 13.85 12.22 -11.96
C SER A 218 14.57 12.69 -10.67
N GLU A 219 13.97 13.54 -9.83
CA GLU A 219 14.63 13.98 -8.59
C GLU A 219 14.29 13.07 -7.39
N PHE A 220 15.34 12.51 -6.77
CA PHE A 220 15.24 11.68 -5.56
C PHE A 220 15.10 12.52 -4.31
N THR A 221 14.39 11.98 -3.31
CA THR A 221 14.02 12.74 -2.11
C THR A 221 15.17 13.01 -1.13
N THR A 222 16.19 12.16 -1.11
CA THR A 222 17.30 12.23 -0.17
C THR A 222 18.59 11.72 -0.81
N GLU A 223 19.74 12.23 -0.38
CA GLU A 223 21.06 11.76 -0.83
C GLU A 223 21.27 10.26 -0.51
N ALA A 224 20.80 9.81 0.66
CA ALA A 224 20.79 8.39 1.00
C ALA A 224 20.01 7.54 -0.03
N THR A 225 18.87 8.06 -0.54
CA THR A 225 18.11 7.39 -1.61
C THR A 225 18.91 7.38 -2.91
N LYS A 226 19.57 8.48 -3.29
CA LYS A 226 20.42 8.54 -4.50
C LYS A 226 21.53 7.51 -4.45
N GLU A 227 22.23 7.41 -3.32
CA GLU A 227 23.33 6.47 -3.13
C GLU A 227 22.86 5.01 -3.22
N ILE A 228 21.71 4.69 -2.63
CA ILE A 228 21.12 3.36 -2.76
C ILE A 228 20.72 3.11 -4.22
N VAL A 229 20.09 4.06 -4.91
CA VAL A 229 19.70 3.87 -6.32
C VAL A 229 20.92 3.68 -7.23
N ARG A 230 22.02 4.39 -6.97
CA ARG A 230 23.30 4.22 -7.68
C ARG A 230 23.85 2.81 -7.52
N LYS A 231 23.65 2.18 -6.36
CA LYS A 231 24.01 0.79 -6.07
C LYS A 231 22.96 -0.24 -6.51
N ILE A 232 21.72 0.19 -6.78
CA ILE A 232 20.67 -0.72 -7.26
C ILE A 232 20.81 -0.89 -8.77
N GLY A 233 21.00 -2.14 -9.18
CA GLY A 233 21.21 -2.49 -10.58
C GLY A 233 22.69 -2.54 -10.93
N ASN A 234 23.51 -3.18 -10.08
CA ASN A 234 24.81 -3.69 -10.48
C ASN A 234 24.66 -4.32 -11.87
N LYS A 235 25.53 -3.95 -12.80
CA LYS A 235 25.54 -4.58 -14.12
C LYS A 235 25.71 -6.08 -13.95
N ALA A 236 25.17 -6.90 -14.86
CA ALA A 236 25.32 -8.35 -14.79
C ALA A 236 26.79 -8.75 -14.55
N ASP A 237 27.71 -8.05 -15.22
CA ASP A 237 29.16 -8.21 -15.08
C ASP A 237 29.69 -7.92 -13.67
N GLU A 238 29.14 -6.92 -12.97
CA GLU A 238 29.56 -6.56 -11.60
C GLU A 238 29.01 -7.55 -10.57
N VAL A 239 27.79 -8.05 -10.79
CA VAL A 239 27.21 -9.13 -9.97
C VAL A 239 27.98 -10.42 -10.18
N GLN A 240 28.29 -10.74 -11.43
CA GLN A 240 29.07 -11.91 -11.81
C GLN A 240 30.49 -11.83 -11.23
N ALA A 241 31.18 -10.70 -11.38
CA ALA A 241 32.51 -10.49 -10.81
C ALA A 241 32.50 -10.58 -9.27
N TYR A 242 31.48 -10.03 -8.61
CA TYR A 242 31.32 -10.18 -7.16
C TYR A 242 31.14 -11.63 -6.74
N ILE A 243 30.26 -12.38 -7.41
CA ILE A 243 30.02 -13.79 -7.12
C ILE A 243 31.28 -14.61 -7.39
N GLN A 244 31.96 -14.36 -8.52
CA GLN A 244 33.22 -15.01 -8.89
C GLN A 244 34.32 -14.75 -7.86
N ASN A 245 34.56 -13.49 -7.48
CA ASN A 245 35.56 -13.14 -6.47
C ASN A 245 35.22 -13.73 -5.11
N TRP A 246 33.96 -13.66 -4.69
CA TRP A 246 33.52 -14.25 -3.42
C TRP A 246 33.69 -15.77 -3.40
N MET A 247 33.39 -16.46 -4.49
CA MET A 247 33.64 -17.90 -4.60
C MET A 247 35.14 -18.20 -4.56
N PHE A 248 35.95 -17.43 -5.28
CA PHE A 248 37.41 -17.59 -5.27
C PHE A 248 38.02 -17.39 -3.88
N ASP A 249 37.67 -16.30 -3.19
CA ASP A 249 38.23 -15.94 -1.89
C ASP A 249 37.79 -16.88 -0.77
N SER A 250 36.56 -17.38 -0.84
CA SER A 250 36.00 -18.25 0.22
C SER A 250 36.48 -19.70 0.12
N ASN A 251 36.91 -20.14 -1.07
CA ASN A 251 37.43 -21.47 -1.37
C ASN A 251 36.61 -22.60 -0.72
N LYS A 252 35.29 -22.57 -0.91
CA LYS A 252 34.35 -23.56 -0.39
C LYS A 252 34.01 -24.57 -1.48
N ASN A 253 33.75 -25.80 -1.06
CA ASN A 253 33.37 -26.87 -1.99
C ASN A 253 31.93 -26.72 -2.50
N VAL A 254 31.06 -26.05 -1.74
CA VAL A 254 29.62 -25.92 -2.02
C VAL A 254 29.14 -24.51 -1.66
N TYR A 255 28.32 -23.93 -2.54
CA TYR A 255 27.70 -22.62 -2.37
C TYR A 255 26.18 -22.73 -2.44
N LEU A 256 25.49 -22.02 -1.54
CA LEU A 256 24.03 -21.96 -1.47
C LEU A 256 23.57 -20.55 -1.84
N ALA A 257 22.79 -20.42 -2.91
CA ALA A 257 22.30 -19.15 -3.43
C ALA A 257 20.77 -19.16 -3.51
N PRO A 258 20.07 -18.39 -2.64
CA PRO A 258 18.63 -18.20 -2.77
C PRO A 258 18.35 -17.33 -4.00
N TYR A 259 17.51 -17.84 -4.90
CA TYR A 259 17.16 -17.21 -6.17
C TYR A 259 15.66 -16.90 -6.21
N PHE A 260 15.29 -15.68 -6.62
CA PHE A 260 13.90 -15.25 -6.68
C PHE A 260 13.48 -15.00 -8.11
N TYR A 261 12.55 -15.82 -8.60
CA TYR A 261 12.03 -15.77 -9.97
C TYR A 261 10.52 -15.98 -9.97
N ASP A 262 9.80 -15.18 -10.77
CA ASP A 262 8.33 -15.26 -10.90
C ASP A 262 7.59 -15.37 -9.56
N ALA A 263 7.88 -14.43 -8.65
CA ALA A 263 7.30 -14.35 -7.31
C ALA A 263 7.56 -15.57 -6.39
N HIS A 264 8.51 -16.44 -6.74
CA HIS A 264 8.84 -17.66 -5.99
C HIS A 264 10.33 -17.76 -5.68
N TRP A 265 10.66 -18.31 -4.50
CA TRP A 265 12.04 -18.58 -4.08
C TRP A 265 12.45 -20.00 -4.43
N GLN A 266 13.59 -20.13 -5.09
CA GLN A 266 14.29 -21.37 -5.40
C GLN A 266 15.66 -21.35 -4.71
N LEU A 267 16.22 -22.51 -4.41
CA LEU A 267 17.57 -22.63 -3.85
C LEU A 267 18.50 -23.21 -4.92
N ILE A 268 19.54 -22.47 -5.27
CA ILE A 268 20.59 -22.94 -6.17
C ILE A 268 21.76 -23.43 -5.32
N VAL A 269 22.24 -24.63 -5.61
CA VAL A 269 23.45 -25.21 -5.03
C VAL A 269 24.50 -25.29 -6.11
N ILE A 270 25.65 -24.64 -5.91
CA ILE A 270 26.76 -24.63 -6.87
C ILE A 270 27.91 -25.41 -6.27
N CYS A 271 28.41 -26.41 -7.01
CA CYS A 271 29.54 -27.25 -6.65
C CYS A 271 30.64 -27.05 -7.71
N PRO A 272 31.56 -26.07 -7.52
CA PRO A 272 32.55 -25.74 -8.55
C PRO A 272 33.52 -26.89 -8.86
N VAL A 273 33.87 -27.70 -7.86
CA VAL A 273 34.77 -28.86 -8.01
C VAL A 273 34.19 -29.91 -8.96
N GLU A 274 32.86 -30.05 -8.97
CA GLU A 274 32.15 -31.01 -9.81
C GLU A 274 31.63 -30.39 -11.11
N SER A 275 31.84 -29.08 -11.32
CA SER A 275 31.23 -28.31 -12.40
C SER A 275 29.71 -28.52 -12.51
N ARG A 276 29.03 -28.61 -11.35
CA ARG A 276 27.60 -28.90 -11.25
C ARG A 276 26.85 -27.80 -10.52
N SER A 277 25.62 -27.54 -10.97
CA SER A 277 24.64 -26.75 -10.22
C SER A 277 23.32 -27.51 -10.11
N LEU A 278 22.67 -27.39 -8.95
CA LEU A 278 21.38 -28.00 -8.67
C LEU A 278 20.39 -26.91 -8.29
N CYS A 279 19.16 -26.97 -8.82
CA CYS A 279 18.09 -26.05 -8.46
C CYS A 279 17.00 -26.81 -7.68
N PHE A 280 16.74 -26.39 -6.45
CA PHE A 280 15.67 -26.92 -5.61
C PHE A 280 14.50 -25.94 -5.59
N CYS A 281 13.32 -26.42 -5.98
CA CYS A 281 12.08 -25.66 -6.00
C CYS A 281 11.02 -26.40 -5.18
N SER A 282 10.51 -25.78 -4.12
CA SER A 282 9.45 -26.36 -3.28
C SER A 282 8.12 -26.53 -4.00
N MET A 283 7.95 -25.86 -5.15
CA MET A 283 6.78 -26.00 -6.02
C MET A 283 7.05 -26.88 -7.26
N TYR A 284 8.20 -27.56 -7.35
CA TYR A 284 8.58 -28.41 -8.48
C TYR A 284 8.52 -27.70 -9.86
N LYS A 285 8.66 -26.37 -9.90
CA LYS A 285 8.75 -25.62 -11.16
C LYS A 285 10.09 -25.92 -11.86
N PRO A 286 10.12 -25.98 -13.20
CA PRO A 286 11.36 -26.17 -13.95
C PRO A 286 12.37 -25.03 -13.67
N PRO A 287 13.68 -25.30 -13.80
CA PRO A 287 14.70 -24.27 -13.65
C PRO A 287 14.54 -23.18 -14.74
N PRO A 288 14.96 -21.93 -14.46
CA PRO A 288 14.93 -20.87 -15.47
C PRO A 288 15.77 -21.25 -16.70
N VAL A 289 15.35 -20.77 -17.88
CA VAL A 289 15.91 -21.16 -19.19
C VAL A 289 17.42 -20.88 -19.31
N ASP A 290 17.93 -19.96 -18.49
CA ASP A 290 19.34 -19.53 -18.46
C ASP A 290 20.28 -20.48 -17.66
N PHE A 291 19.78 -21.63 -17.17
CA PHE A 291 20.54 -22.56 -16.30
C PHE A 291 20.96 -23.89 -16.97
N ASN A 292 20.75 -24.05 -18.28
CA ASN A 292 21.22 -25.22 -19.05
C ASN A 292 22.61 -25.01 -19.65
#